data_AF-A0A1T5M4V3-F1
#
_entry.id   AF-A0A1T5M4V3-F1
#
_cell.length_a   1.000
_cell.length_b   1.000
_cell.length_c   1.000
_cell.angle_alpha   90.00
_cell.angle_beta   90.00
_cell.angle_gamma   90.00
#
_symmetry.space_group_name_H-M   'P 1'
#
loop_
_entity.id
_entity.type
_entity.pdbx_description
1 polymer ?
#
loop_
_entity_poly.entity_id
_entity_poly.type
_entity_poly.pdbx_seq_one_letter_code
_entity_poly.pdbx_strand_id
1 'polypeptide(L)' 'MESKNKLNEVPLANVNDNELKSIKDLEEKMKDKYYLIAFDKRK' A
#
# COMPACT_ATOMS: atom_id res chain seq x y z
N MET A 1 -1.63 -5.80 -27.51
CA MET A 1 -1.87 -6.05 -26.08
C MET A 1 -1.90 -4.71 -25.38
N GLU A 2 -3.07 -4.30 -24.90
CA GLU A 2 -3.24 -3.04 -24.16
C GLU A 2 -2.38 -3.05 -22.89
N SER A 3 -1.69 -1.93 -22.63
CA SER A 3 -0.77 -1.72 -21.50
C SER A 3 -1.51 -1.75 -20.16
N LYS A 4 -1.86 -2.94 -19.65
CA LYS A 4 -2.79 -3.10 -18.53
C LYS A 4 -2.15 -3.11 -17.13
N ASN A 5 -0.84 -2.95 -16.97
CA ASN A 5 -0.25 -2.82 -15.62
C ASN A 5 1.00 -1.94 -15.63
N LYS A 6 0.80 -0.65 -15.33
CA LYS A 6 1.87 0.33 -15.15
C LYS A 6 2.37 0.44 -13.71
N LEU A 7 2.13 -0.56 -12.86
CA LEU A 7 2.52 -0.48 -11.43
C LEU A 7 4.02 -0.15 -11.25
N ASN A 8 4.88 -0.62 -12.14
CA ASN A 8 6.32 -0.32 -12.12
C ASN A 8 6.66 1.14 -12.47
N GLU A 9 5.73 1.88 -13.07
CA GLU A 9 5.90 3.28 -13.47
C GLU A 9 5.36 4.25 -12.40
N VAL A 10 4.63 3.76 -11.39
CA VAL A 10 4.04 4.58 -10.33
C VAL A 10 4.89 4.49 -9.06
N PRO A 11 5.27 5.62 -8.44
CA PRO A 11 5.97 5.61 -7.17
C PRO A 11 5.10 4.97 -6.08
N LEU A 12 5.62 3.94 -5.45
CA LEU A 12 5.00 3.38 -4.25
C LEU A 12 5.35 4.28 -3.06
N ALA A 13 4.37 4.51 -2.18
CA ALA A 13 4.60 5.26 -0.97
C ALA A 13 5.56 4.49 -0.06
N ASN A 14 6.55 5.18 0.48
CA ASN A 14 7.44 4.61 1.49
C ASN A 14 6.74 4.68 2.84
N VAL A 15 6.22 3.54 3.31
CA VAL A 15 5.51 3.43 4.59
C VAL A 15 6.54 3.34 5.72
N ASN A 16 6.43 4.22 6.72
CA ASN A 16 7.32 4.17 7.88
C ASN A 16 6.84 3.14 8.94
N ASP A 17 7.69 2.81 9.92
CA ASP A 17 7.38 1.77 10.93
C ASP A 17 6.12 2.07 11.76
N ASN A 18 5.82 3.35 12.02
CA ASN A 18 4.63 3.73 12.77
C ASN A 18 3.34 3.53 11.96
N GLU A 19 3.37 3.85 10.67
CA GLU A 19 2.27 3.59 9.74
C GLU A 19 2.07 2.08 9.55
N LEU A 20 3.17 1.32 9.42
CA LEU A 20 3.13 -0.14 9.32
C LEU A 20 2.49 -0.78 10.56
N LYS A 21 2.82 -0.28 11.75
CA LYS A 21 2.21 -0.74 12.99
C LYS A 21 0.69 -0.46 13.00
N SER A 22 0.29 0.74 12.61
CA SER A 22 -1.12 1.12 12.55
C SER A 22 -1.93 0.25 11.60
N ILE A 23 -1.32 -0.16 10.47
CA ILE A 23 -1.93 -1.10 9.52
C ILE A 23 -2.09 -2.48 10.16
N LYS A 24 -1.04 -3.03 10.79
CA LYS A 24 -1.11 -4.34 11.45
C LYS A 24 -2.16 -4.38 12.57
N ASP A 25 -2.23 -3.33 13.38
CA ASP A 25 -3.27 -3.18 14.42
C ASP A 25 -4.69 -3.19 13.81
N LEU A 26 -4.86 -2.66 12.61
CA LEU A 26 -6.13 -2.70 11.88
C LEU A 26 -6.43 -4.11 11.34
N GLU A 27 -5.44 -4.80 10.76
CA GLU A 27 -5.56 -6.18 10.27
C GLU A 27 -5.98 -7.13 11.40
N GLU A 28 -5.35 -7.02 12.57
CA GLU A 28 -5.69 -7.83 13.75
C GLU A 28 -7.11 -7.59 14.23
N LYS A 29 -7.58 -6.33 14.23
CA LYS A 29 -8.95 -5.99 14.61
C LYS A 29 -9.99 -6.54 13.64
N MET A 30 -9.69 -6.50 12.34
CA MET A 30 -10.60 -6.97 11.29
C MET A 30 -10.53 -8.49 11.08
N LYS A 31 -9.54 -9.17 11.68
CA LYS A 31 -9.24 -10.60 11.48
C LYS A 31 -9.08 -10.98 10.01
N ASP A 32 -8.54 -10.08 9.22
CA ASP A 32 -8.36 -10.27 7.78
C ASP A 32 -7.03 -9.65 7.33
N LYS A 33 -6.46 -10.20 6.25
CA LYS A 33 -5.15 -9.77 5.72
C LYS A 33 -5.36 -8.91 4.49
N TYR A 34 -4.79 -7.71 4.50
CA TYR A 34 -4.97 -6.75 3.42
C TYR A 34 -3.62 -6.46 2.75
N TYR A 35 -3.59 -6.62 1.42
CA TYR A 35 -2.49 -6.10 0.63
C TYR A 35 -2.72 -4.60 0.40
N LEU A 36 -1.98 -3.76 1.10
CA LEU A 36 -2.04 -2.32 0.91
C LEU A 36 -1.06 -1.90 -0.21
N ILE A 37 -1.60 -1.34 -1.29
CA ILE A 37 -0.79 -0.65 -2.31
C ILE A 37 -0.99 0.84 -2.11
N ALA A 38 -0.02 1.48 -1.46
CA ALA A 38 -0.01 2.91 -1.27
C ALA A 38 0.81 3.58 -2.39
N PHE A 39 0.25 4.59 -3.04
CA PHE A 39 0.92 5.35 -4.09
C PHE A 39 1.35 6.71 -3.55
N ASP A 40 2.56 7.14 -3.90
CA ASP A 40 3.03 8.47 -3.56
C ASP A 40 2.25 9.50 -4.39
N LYS A 41 1.52 10.37 -3.70
CA LYS A 41 0.80 11.49 -4.30
C LYS A 41 1.79 12.61 -4.63
N ARG A 42 2.73 12.33 -5.53
CA ARG A 42 3.58 13.37 -6.13
C ARG A 42 2.65 14.33 -6.90
N LYS A 43 2.74 15.60 -6.53
CA LYS A 43 1.87 16.70 -6.97
C LYS A 43 1.98 16.98 -8.46
#